data_AF-A0A951SY68-F1
#
_entry.id   AF-A0A951SY68-F1
#
_cell.length_a   1.000
_cell.length_b   1.000
_cell.length_c   1.000
_cell.angle_alpha   90.00
_cell.angle_beta   90.00
_cell.angle_gamma   90.00
#
_symmetry.space_group_name_H-M   'P 1'
#
loop_
_entity.id
_entity.type
_entity.pdbx_description
1 polymer ?
#
loop_
_entity_poly.entity_id
_entity_poly.type
_entity_poly.pdbx_seq_one_letter_code
_entity_poly.pdbx_strand_id
1 'polypeptide(L)'
;ETQRSLENLNQATILPAAEALVDEVGLSKLNKKIESYSSKLRRPDWLLNFNLKNANGRDQAGLEELLPLVQNYISVLDLFESAPVMCLDSDGFALDRAVRVEREYDTLFNREKDSRITVEPDLLINRSILELLNPHIGLVEQKPNNDNIEHENLLRVILHSEHVNLDTGKNNDDSTDSPFIQAPSSFAGKMTEFRKRATSILDENGSLIITSPYTAQIQRIASILKAESIPHETLDWNGPKTKAPKGKILLLQSLRQTGFELPSQSFYIWTDADIFGRSYKKKVNFKKTGSAPIESYLDLHEGDVVVHINHGVGRFVKLERMKAAGRERDFLVLE
;
A
#
# COMPACT_ATOMS: atom_id res chain seq x y z
N GLU A 1 12.25 17.32 -8.70
CA GLU A 1 11.90 18.28 -9.76
C GLU A 1 12.51 19.65 -9.47
N THR A 2 12.06 20.43 -8.47
CA THR A 2 12.50 21.82 -8.33
C THR A 2 13.95 22.07 -7.89
N GLN A 3 14.66 21.07 -7.31
CA GLN A 3 16.03 21.17 -6.76
C GLN A 3 16.28 22.39 -5.85
N ARG A 4 15.23 22.98 -5.27
CA ARG A 4 15.31 24.14 -4.38
C ARG A 4 15.27 23.68 -2.93
N SER A 5 16.05 24.36 -2.09
CA SER A 5 15.96 24.20 -0.63
C SER A 5 14.55 24.55 -0.16
N LEU A 6 13.94 23.64 0.62
CA LEU A 6 12.62 23.85 1.21
C LEU A 6 12.76 24.38 2.65
N GLU A 7 13.48 23.66 3.49
CA GLU A 7 13.66 23.97 4.91
C GLU A 7 15.02 23.44 5.40
N ASN A 8 15.52 24.03 6.49
CA ASN A 8 16.73 23.55 7.16
C ASN A 8 16.34 22.55 8.25
N LEU A 9 16.97 21.37 8.22
CA LEU A 9 16.76 20.31 9.21
C LEU A 9 17.96 20.22 10.16
N ASN A 10 17.70 20.09 11.46
CA ASN A 10 18.75 19.93 12.47
C ASN A 10 19.35 18.51 12.47
N GLN A 11 18.59 17.52 11.98
CA GLN A 11 19.00 16.12 11.90
C GLN A 11 18.28 15.46 10.72
N ALA A 12 18.95 14.50 10.09
CA ALA A 12 18.36 13.62 9.10
C ALA A 12 18.81 12.18 9.38
N THR A 13 17.88 11.24 9.26
CA THR A 13 18.17 9.79 9.37
C THR A 13 18.20 9.21 7.96
N ILE A 14 19.31 8.58 7.59
CA ILE A 14 19.48 7.90 6.31
C ILE A 14 19.26 6.41 6.54
N LEU A 15 18.21 5.85 5.94
CA LEU A 15 17.93 4.42 5.97
C LEU A 15 18.59 3.72 4.79
N PRO A 16 18.84 2.40 4.88
CA PRO A 16 19.29 1.61 3.74
C PRO A 16 18.34 1.75 2.53
N ALA A 17 18.92 1.81 1.33
CA ALA A 17 18.16 1.91 0.08
C ALA A 17 17.67 0.55 -0.46
N ALA A 18 18.10 -0.55 0.18
CA ALA A 18 17.75 -1.92 -0.15
C ALA A 18 17.56 -2.71 1.15
N GLU A 19 16.76 -3.78 1.09
CA GLU A 19 16.45 -4.65 2.25
C GLU A 19 17.69 -5.38 2.76
N ALA A 20 18.64 -5.69 1.87
CA ALA A 20 19.95 -6.21 2.23
C ALA A 20 21.08 -5.43 1.58
N LEU A 21 22.08 -5.10 2.39
CA LEU A 21 23.37 -4.62 1.92
C LEU A 21 24.30 -5.83 1.86
N VAL A 22 24.61 -6.31 0.66
CA VAL A 22 25.64 -7.34 0.50
C VAL A 22 26.98 -6.64 0.37
N ASP A 23 27.70 -6.55 1.49
CA ASP A 23 29.07 -6.07 1.53
C ASP A 23 30.03 -7.09 0.86
N GLU A 24 31.31 -6.73 0.72
CA GLU A 24 32.33 -7.61 0.11
C GLU A 24 32.38 -8.98 0.79
N VAL A 25 32.16 -9.00 2.11
CA VAL A 25 32.13 -10.23 2.93
C VAL A 25 30.92 -11.08 2.58
N GLY A 26 29.72 -10.49 2.52
CA GLY A 26 28.48 -11.16 2.13
C GLY A 26 28.56 -11.73 0.71
N LEU A 27 29.14 -11.00 -0.23
CA LEU A 27 29.33 -11.46 -1.61
C LEU A 27 30.31 -12.62 -1.68
N SER A 28 31.40 -12.58 -0.91
CA SER A 28 32.34 -13.70 -0.83
C SER A 28 31.67 -14.96 -0.29
N LYS A 29 30.82 -14.84 0.75
CA LYS A 29 30.02 -15.95 1.26
C LYS A 29 29.03 -16.47 0.21
N LEU A 30 28.40 -15.56 -0.54
CA LEU A 30 27.39 -15.91 -1.55
C LEU A 30 28.04 -16.67 -2.70
N ASN A 31 29.18 -16.19 -3.20
CA ASN A 31 29.96 -16.86 -4.23
C ASN A 31 30.35 -18.27 -3.82
N LYS A 32 30.88 -18.44 -2.60
CA LYS A 32 31.20 -19.78 -2.06
C LYS A 32 29.98 -20.70 -2.00
N LYS A 33 28.80 -20.17 -1.64
CA LYS A 33 27.57 -20.97 -1.59
C LYS A 33 27.09 -21.35 -2.99
N ILE A 34 27.16 -20.41 -3.94
CA ILE A 34 26.82 -20.64 -5.36
C ILE A 34 27.76 -21.65 -6.01
N GLU A 35 29.05 -21.68 -5.64
CA GLU A 35 30.01 -22.68 -6.14
C GLU A 35 29.63 -24.13 -5.78
N SER A 36 28.84 -24.34 -4.72
CA SER A 36 28.32 -25.67 -4.39
C SER A 36 27.25 -26.19 -5.35
N TYR A 37 26.66 -25.30 -6.16
CA TYR A 37 25.67 -25.66 -7.16
C TYR A 37 26.31 -26.18 -8.45
N SER A 38 25.59 -27.04 -9.17
CA SER A 38 26.04 -27.60 -10.44
C SER A 38 26.42 -26.52 -11.46
N SER A 39 27.56 -26.71 -12.14
CA SER A 39 28.04 -25.77 -13.16
C SER A 39 27.13 -25.64 -14.37
N LYS A 40 26.23 -26.60 -14.58
CA LYS A 40 25.23 -26.62 -15.66
C LYS A 40 24.08 -25.64 -15.45
N LEU A 41 23.86 -25.19 -14.21
CA LEU A 41 22.78 -24.25 -13.88
C LEU A 41 23.14 -22.83 -14.35
N ARG A 42 22.14 -22.11 -14.87
CA ARG A 42 22.28 -20.70 -15.24
C ARG A 42 22.56 -19.85 -14.01
N ARG A 43 23.51 -18.92 -14.15
CA ARG A 43 23.90 -17.94 -13.14
C ARG A 43 23.42 -16.53 -13.54
N PRO A 44 23.15 -15.64 -12.58
CA PRO A 44 22.86 -14.24 -12.88
C PRO A 44 24.06 -13.55 -13.56
N ASP A 45 23.79 -12.67 -14.53
CA ASP A 45 24.86 -12.01 -15.31
C ASP A 45 25.74 -11.10 -14.45
N TRP A 46 25.14 -10.46 -13.43
CA TRP A 46 25.86 -9.62 -12.48
C TRP A 46 26.90 -10.41 -11.66
N LEU A 47 26.74 -11.73 -11.50
CA LEU A 47 27.71 -12.58 -10.81
C LEU A 47 29.00 -12.76 -11.63
N LEU A 48 28.89 -12.73 -12.96
CA LEU A 48 30.01 -12.93 -13.88
C LEU A 48 30.82 -11.66 -14.11
N ASN A 49 30.16 -10.49 -14.04
CA ASN A 49 30.74 -9.18 -14.36
C ASN A 49 30.73 -8.22 -13.15
N PHE A 50 30.97 -8.74 -11.96
CA PHE A 50 30.80 -7.96 -10.73
C PHE A 50 31.89 -6.89 -10.58
N ASN A 51 31.51 -5.61 -10.73
CA ASN A 51 32.34 -4.47 -10.34
C ASN A 51 31.67 -3.75 -9.16
N LEU A 52 32.19 -4.01 -7.95
CA LEU A 52 31.75 -3.44 -6.66
C LEU A 52 31.52 -1.92 -6.70
N LYS A 53 32.29 -1.20 -7.52
CA LYS A 53 32.26 0.27 -7.58
C LYS A 53 31.02 0.86 -8.27
N ASN A 54 30.31 0.07 -9.08
CA ASN A 54 29.13 0.53 -9.83
C ASN A 54 27.81 0.05 -9.21
N ALA A 55 27.87 -0.89 -8.28
CA ALA A 55 26.69 -1.59 -7.76
C ALA A 55 25.97 -0.78 -6.68
N ASN A 56 25.08 0.13 -7.08
CA ASN A 56 24.18 0.83 -6.16
C ASN A 56 22.98 -0.05 -5.72
N GLY A 57 23.14 -1.37 -5.62
CA GLY A 57 22.08 -2.36 -5.36
C GLY A 57 21.04 -2.52 -6.47
N ARG A 58 20.94 -1.58 -7.41
CA ARG A 58 19.93 -1.55 -8.49
C ARG A 58 20.25 -2.43 -9.71
N ASP A 59 21.52 -2.82 -9.88
CA ASP A 59 21.98 -3.59 -11.04
C ASP A 59 22.02 -5.10 -10.78
N GLN A 60 21.48 -5.55 -9.64
CA GLN A 60 21.55 -6.92 -9.17
C GLN A 60 20.17 -7.58 -9.14
N ALA A 61 19.50 -7.60 -10.29
CA ALA A 61 18.17 -8.19 -10.40
C ALA A 61 18.15 -9.64 -9.89
N GLY A 62 17.21 -9.93 -8.97
CA GLY A 62 17.05 -11.26 -8.39
C GLY A 62 18.08 -11.62 -7.33
N LEU A 63 18.87 -10.66 -6.84
CA LEU A 63 19.72 -10.86 -5.67
C LEU A 63 18.89 -11.27 -4.46
N GLU A 64 17.71 -10.67 -4.30
CA GLU A 64 16.79 -10.88 -3.18
C GLU A 64 16.41 -12.35 -3.00
N GLU A 65 16.27 -13.08 -4.12
CA GLU A 65 15.98 -14.52 -4.11
C GLU A 65 17.15 -15.34 -3.55
N LEU A 66 18.39 -14.85 -3.69
CA LEU A 66 19.61 -15.54 -3.28
C LEU A 66 20.11 -15.11 -1.89
N LEU A 67 19.62 -13.99 -1.34
CA LEU A 67 20.00 -13.51 -0.01
C LEU A 67 19.87 -14.55 1.11
N PRO A 68 18.83 -15.42 1.14
CA PRO A 68 18.70 -16.42 2.20
C PRO A 68 19.84 -17.45 2.23
N LEU A 69 20.68 -17.53 1.20
CA LEU A 69 21.87 -18.39 1.19
C LEU A 69 22.97 -17.90 2.13
N VAL A 70 22.96 -16.61 2.47
CA VAL A 70 24.03 -15.94 3.23
C VAL A 70 23.54 -15.13 4.42
N GLN A 71 22.26 -14.83 4.46
CA GLN A 71 21.59 -14.12 5.55
C GLN A 71 20.42 -14.95 6.04
N ASN A 72 20.15 -14.89 7.34
CA ASN A 72 18.96 -15.53 7.90
C ASN A 72 17.75 -14.69 7.51
N TYR A 73 16.67 -15.36 7.11
CA TYR A 73 15.37 -14.74 6.94
C TYR A 73 14.90 -14.15 8.27
N ILE A 74 14.46 -12.89 8.23
CA ILE A 74 13.82 -12.20 9.36
C ILE A 74 12.40 -11.90 8.92
N SER A 75 11.42 -12.40 9.67
CA SER A 75 10.01 -12.11 9.45
C SER A 75 9.67 -10.69 9.88
N VAL A 76 8.62 -10.11 9.31
CA VAL A 76 8.02 -8.87 9.82
C VAL A 76 7.64 -9.00 11.30
N LEU A 77 7.28 -10.20 11.76
CA LEU A 77 6.96 -10.46 13.16
C LEU A 77 8.17 -10.34 14.10
N ASP A 78 9.37 -10.64 13.60
CA ASP A 78 10.61 -10.54 14.37
C ASP A 78 11.06 -9.09 14.58
N LEU A 79 10.45 -8.14 13.86
CA LEU A 79 10.71 -6.70 14.01
C LEU A 79 10.00 -6.09 15.22
N PHE A 80 9.08 -6.81 15.85
CA PHE A 80 8.37 -6.33 17.03
C PHE A 80 9.13 -6.74 18.31
N GLU A 81 9.33 -5.79 19.22
CA GLU A 81 9.97 -6.06 20.53
C GLU A 81 9.14 -6.99 21.42
N SER A 82 7.83 -7.04 21.21
CA SER A 82 6.88 -7.90 21.90
C SER A 82 5.85 -8.46 20.92
N ALA A 83 5.18 -9.56 21.29
CA ALA A 83 4.24 -10.24 20.40
C ALA A 83 3.08 -9.30 20.02
N PRO A 84 2.91 -8.95 18.72
CA PRO A 84 1.87 -8.01 18.32
C PRO A 84 0.48 -8.64 18.36
N VAL A 85 -0.54 -7.79 18.51
CA VAL A 85 -1.94 -8.16 18.23
C VAL A 85 -2.16 -8.03 16.73
N MET A 86 -2.46 -9.14 16.08
CA MET A 86 -2.72 -9.21 14.65
C MET A 86 -4.23 -9.25 14.41
N CYS A 87 -4.76 -8.25 13.70
CA CYS A 87 -6.15 -8.23 13.26
C CYS A 87 -6.21 -8.57 11.78
N LEU A 88 -6.83 -9.71 11.45
CA LEU A 88 -7.01 -10.15 10.07
C LEU A 88 -8.47 -9.98 9.67
N ASP A 89 -8.70 -9.20 8.62
CA ASP A 89 -10.02 -8.82 8.12
C ASP A 89 -10.89 -10.04 7.76
N SER A 90 -10.26 -11.14 7.35
CA SER A 90 -10.95 -12.41 7.20
C SER A 90 -10.09 -13.65 7.39
N ASP A 91 -10.66 -14.68 8.00
CA ASP A 91 -10.09 -16.01 8.19
C ASP A 91 -9.88 -16.74 6.86
N GLY A 92 -10.90 -16.77 5.99
CA GLY A 92 -10.85 -17.50 4.73
C GLY A 92 -9.86 -16.90 3.74
N PHE A 93 -9.90 -15.58 3.50
CA PHE A 93 -9.03 -14.98 2.48
C PHE A 93 -7.56 -14.95 2.88
N ALA A 94 -7.25 -14.68 4.16
CA ALA A 94 -5.86 -14.67 4.62
C ALA A 94 -5.26 -16.07 4.56
N LEU A 95 -5.99 -17.09 5.02
CA LEU A 95 -5.54 -18.48 4.98
C LEU A 95 -5.45 -19.00 3.54
N ASP A 96 -6.47 -18.77 2.70
CA ASP A 96 -6.45 -19.14 1.28
C ASP A 96 -5.30 -18.46 0.54
N ARG A 97 -5.01 -17.20 0.88
CA ARG A 97 -3.88 -16.48 0.31
C ARG A 97 -2.56 -17.10 0.74
N ALA A 98 -2.40 -17.43 2.02
CA ALA A 98 -1.19 -18.06 2.54
C ALA A 98 -0.93 -19.42 1.85
N VAL A 99 -1.94 -20.30 1.81
CA VAL A 99 -1.86 -21.61 1.11
C VAL A 99 -1.52 -21.42 -0.38
N ARG A 100 -2.11 -20.40 -1.03
CA ARG A 100 -1.80 -20.09 -2.43
C ARG A 100 -0.35 -19.65 -2.61
N VAL A 101 0.17 -18.79 -1.73
CA VAL A 101 1.58 -18.35 -1.78
C VAL A 101 2.50 -19.54 -1.67
N GLU A 102 2.30 -20.44 -0.69
CA GLU A 102 3.16 -21.61 -0.54
C GLU A 102 3.20 -22.49 -1.79
N ARG A 103 2.02 -22.83 -2.32
CA ARG A 103 1.91 -23.63 -3.56
C ARG A 103 2.57 -22.94 -4.75
N GLU A 104 2.46 -21.62 -4.84
CA GLU A 104 3.07 -20.83 -5.91
C GLU A 104 4.60 -20.90 -5.83
N TYR A 105 5.19 -20.74 -4.65
CA TYR A 105 6.64 -20.86 -4.45
C TYR A 105 7.14 -22.28 -4.74
N ASP A 106 6.46 -23.33 -4.25
CA ASP A 106 6.81 -24.72 -4.54
C ASP A 106 6.74 -25.03 -6.05
N THR A 107 5.74 -24.47 -6.74
CA THR A 107 5.58 -24.63 -8.20
C THR A 107 6.70 -23.94 -8.96
N LEU A 108 7.03 -22.69 -8.59
CA LEU A 108 8.09 -21.91 -9.22
C LEU A 108 9.46 -22.57 -9.00
N PHE A 109 9.74 -23.03 -7.78
CA PHE A 109 10.97 -23.73 -7.46
C PHE A 109 11.14 -25.00 -8.29
N ASN A 110 10.12 -25.87 -8.31
CA ASN A 110 10.20 -27.12 -9.07
C ASN A 110 10.34 -26.91 -10.58
N ARG A 111 9.80 -25.81 -11.12
CA ARG A 111 9.95 -25.46 -12.53
C ARG A 111 11.37 -25.00 -12.88
N GLU A 112 12.03 -24.28 -11.97
CA GLU A 112 13.26 -23.54 -12.26
C GLU A 112 14.54 -24.21 -11.73
N LYS A 113 14.44 -25.11 -10.73
CA LYS A 113 15.59 -25.70 -10.01
C LYS A 113 16.64 -26.39 -10.89
N ASP A 114 16.22 -26.95 -12.02
CA ASP A 114 17.11 -27.65 -12.96
C ASP A 114 17.68 -26.70 -14.03
N SER A 115 17.16 -25.47 -14.13
CA SER A 115 17.52 -24.49 -15.16
C SER A 115 18.42 -23.37 -14.64
N ARG A 116 18.20 -22.91 -13.40
CA ARG A 116 18.97 -21.82 -12.78
C ARG A 116 19.18 -22.09 -11.29
N ILE A 117 20.08 -21.32 -10.69
CA ILE A 117 20.23 -21.32 -9.24
C ILE A 117 18.94 -20.77 -8.60
N THR A 118 18.33 -21.58 -7.75
CA THR A 118 17.16 -21.22 -6.95
C THR A 118 17.41 -21.60 -5.50
N VAL A 119 16.71 -20.89 -4.61
CA VAL A 119 16.70 -21.16 -3.18
C VAL A 119 15.47 -21.98 -2.84
N GLU A 120 15.61 -22.93 -1.90
CA GLU A 120 14.48 -23.71 -1.40
C GLU A 120 13.42 -22.79 -0.79
N PRO A 121 12.12 -22.98 -1.08
CA PRO A 121 11.04 -22.14 -0.56
C PRO A 121 11.09 -21.94 0.96
N ASP A 122 11.50 -22.95 1.73
CA ASP A 122 11.55 -22.92 3.20
C ASP A 122 12.54 -21.87 3.76
N LEU A 123 13.47 -21.37 2.93
CA LEU A 123 14.37 -20.28 3.31
C LEU A 123 13.81 -18.89 2.95
N LEU A 124 12.75 -18.83 2.16
CA LEU A 124 12.11 -17.60 1.68
C LEU A 124 10.79 -17.31 2.39
N ILE A 125 10.04 -18.35 2.74
CA ILE A 125 8.72 -18.23 3.37
C ILE A 125 8.66 -19.00 4.68
N ASN A 126 8.02 -18.41 5.68
CA ASN A 126 7.76 -19.07 6.95
C ASN A 126 6.45 -19.87 6.88
N ARG A 127 6.56 -21.20 6.78
CA ARG A 127 5.39 -22.11 6.72
C ARG A 127 4.64 -22.23 8.05
N SER A 128 5.25 -21.87 9.19
CA SER A 128 4.58 -21.87 10.50
C SER A 128 3.44 -20.86 10.59
N ILE A 129 3.36 -19.91 9.66
CA ILE A 129 2.23 -18.97 9.57
C ILE A 129 0.92 -19.72 9.31
N LEU A 130 0.90 -20.84 8.57
CA LEU A 130 -0.32 -21.61 8.38
C LEU A 130 -0.84 -22.23 9.67
N GLU A 131 0.05 -22.66 10.57
CA GLU A 131 -0.32 -23.17 11.89
C GLU A 131 -0.90 -22.05 12.76
N LEU A 132 -0.37 -20.83 12.66
CA LEU A 132 -0.86 -19.64 13.36
C LEU A 132 -2.22 -19.16 12.83
N LEU A 133 -2.47 -19.32 11.52
CA LEU A 133 -3.69 -18.85 10.85
C LEU A 133 -4.81 -19.88 10.80
N ASN A 134 -4.54 -21.15 11.13
CA ASN A 134 -5.54 -22.20 11.13
C ASN A 134 -6.16 -22.35 12.55
N PRO A 135 -7.40 -21.87 12.77
CA PRO A 135 -8.03 -21.91 14.09
C PRO A 135 -8.23 -23.34 14.62
N HIS A 136 -8.24 -24.35 13.74
CA HIS A 136 -8.40 -25.75 14.13
C HIS A 136 -7.09 -26.43 14.57
N ILE A 137 -5.92 -25.89 14.20
CA ILE A 137 -4.62 -26.47 14.57
C ILE A 137 -4.24 -26.07 16.01
N GLY A 138 -4.55 -24.83 16.43
CA GLY A 138 -4.25 -24.34 17.77
C GLY A 138 -5.06 -24.96 18.93
N LEU A 139 -6.15 -25.68 18.63
CA LEU A 139 -6.98 -26.34 19.65
C LEU A 139 -6.51 -27.77 19.99
N VAL A 140 -5.55 -28.34 19.25
CA VAL A 140 -5.15 -29.75 19.43
C VAL A 140 -3.92 -29.92 20.33
N GLU A 141 -3.07 -28.90 20.53
CA GLU A 141 -1.80 -29.10 21.26
C GLU A 141 -1.48 -28.12 22.41
N GLN A 142 -2.47 -27.48 23.02
CA GLN A 142 -2.23 -26.78 24.30
C GLN A 142 -3.23 -27.19 25.38
N LYS A 143 -3.00 -28.38 25.97
CA LYS A 143 -3.10 -28.50 27.43
C LYS A 143 -1.71 -28.18 28.01
N PRO A 144 -1.42 -26.94 28.42
CA PRO A 144 -0.19 -26.69 29.14
C PRO A 144 -0.35 -27.19 30.57
N ASN A 145 0.46 -28.17 30.93
CA ASN A 145 0.60 -28.67 32.30
C ASN A 145 1.62 -27.82 33.09
N ASN A 146 1.70 -26.50 32.85
CA ASN A 146 2.66 -25.62 33.52
C ASN A 146 2.09 -24.22 33.73
N ASP A 147 2.01 -23.81 35.00
CA ASP A 147 1.44 -22.55 35.50
C ASP A 147 2.31 -21.28 35.26
N ASN A 148 3.27 -21.29 34.32
CA ASN A 148 4.15 -20.14 34.06
C ASN A 148 4.21 -19.81 32.55
N ILE A 149 3.06 -19.48 31.95
CA ILE A 149 3.05 -18.87 30.62
C ILE A 149 3.03 -17.34 30.81
N GLU A 150 4.13 -16.69 30.46
CA GLU A 150 4.19 -15.23 30.40
C GLU A 150 3.27 -14.73 29.26
N HIS A 151 2.07 -14.28 29.64
CA HIS A 151 1.01 -13.85 28.72
C HIS A 151 1.40 -12.67 27.79
N GLU A 152 2.53 -12.02 28.05
CA GLU A 152 3.07 -10.88 27.28
C GLU A 152 3.74 -11.31 25.95
N ASN A 153 4.10 -12.59 25.81
CA ASN A 153 4.81 -13.11 24.63
C ASN A 153 3.92 -13.98 23.71
N LEU A 154 2.59 -13.98 23.92
CA LEU A 154 1.66 -14.71 23.08
C LEU A 154 1.20 -13.85 21.90
N LEU A 155 1.49 -14.30 20.68
CA LEU A 155 0.90 -13.74 19.46
C LEU A 155 -0.63 -13.88 19.54
N ARG A 156 -1.35 -12.76 19.48
CA ARG A 156 -2.82 -12.77 19.49
C ARG A 156 -3.31 -12.52 18.08
N VAL A 157 -3.85 -13.55 17.45
CA VAL A 157 -4.51 -13.43 16.14
C VAL A 157 -6.00 -13.27 16.38
N ILE A 158 -6.53 -12.12 15.98
CA ILE A 158 -7.96 -11.85 15.92
C ILE A 158 -8.37 -12.08 14.48
N LEU A 159 -8.96 -13.25 14.22
CA LEU A 159 -9.62 -13.56 12.96
C LEU A 159 -10.98 -12.86 12.95
N HIS A 160 -11.19 -11.95 12.00
CA HIS A 160 -12.36 -11.11 12.02
C HIS A 160 -13.59 -11.71 11.31
N SER A 161 -13.54 -12.88 10.68
CA SER A 161 -14.63 -13.28 9.78
C SER A 161 -15.19 -14.68 9.90
N GLU A 162 -15.48 -15.20 11.09
CA GLU A 162 -16.44 -16.30 11.09
C GLU A 162 -17.82 -15.80 10.65
N HIS A 163 -18.17 -14.53 10.91
CA HIS A 163 -19.55 -14.09 10.67
C HIS A 163 -19.71 -12.75 9.95
N VAL A 164 -19.05 -11.61 10.25
CA VAL A 164 -19.56 -10.28 9.84
C VAL A 164 -18.54 -9.43 9.07
N ASN A 165 -18.89 -8.89 7.90
CA ASN A 165 -18.16 -7.80 7.24
C ASN A 165 -18.31 -6.49 8.05
N LEU A 166 -17.26 -5.94 8.66
CA LEU A 166 -17.35 -4.72 9.50
C LEU A 166 -17.78 -3.47 8.76
N ASP A 167 -17.43 -3.40 7.48
CA ASP A 167 -17.81 -2.27 6.67
C ASP A 167 -19.30 -2.31 6.36
N THR A 168 -19.94 -3.48 6.33
CA THR A 168 -21.35 -3.60 5.93
C THR A 168 -22.23 -4.34 6.92
N GLY A 169 -21.74 -4.79 8.07
CA GLY A 169 -22.47 -5.65 8.99
C GLY A 169 -22.95 -7.00 8.42
N LYS A 170 -22.53 -7.38 7.20
CA LYS A 170 -23.12 -8.51 6.44
C LYS A 170 -22.37 -9.79 6.68
N ASN A 171 -23.11 -10.88 6.84
CA ASN A 171 -22.51 -12.20 6.97
C ASN A 171 -22.35 -12.93 5.63
N ASN A 172 -21.39 -13.86 5.58
CA ASN A 172 -21.21 -14.77 4.43
C ASN A 172 -22.37 -15.77 4.30
N ASP A 173 -23.00 -16.13 5.43
CA ASP A 173 -24.30 -16.80 5.47
C ASP A 173 -25.38 -15.72 5.66
N ASP A 174 -26.29 -15.57 4.70
CA ASP A 174 -27.44 -14.63 4.65
C ASP A 174 -28.39 -14.66 5.88
N SER A 175 -28.04 -15.32 6.98
CA SER A 175 -28.93 -15.70 8.07
C SER A 175 -28.78 -14.89 9.37
N THR A 176 -27.85 -13.95 9.50
CA THR A 176 -27.84 -13.02 10.66
C THR A 176 -26.94 -11.82 10.40
N ASP A 177 -27.47 -10.61 10.17
CA ASP A 177 -26.65 -9.40 10.26
C ASP A 177 -26.09 -9.27 11.68
N SER A 178 -24.88 -8.69 11.83
CA SER A 178 -24.38 -8.36 13.17
C SER A 178 -25.41 -7.51 13.93
N PRO A 179 -25.76 -7.86 15.18
CA PRO A 179 -26.71 -7.05 15.95
C PRO A 179 -26.15 -5.66 16.28
N PHE A 180 -24.83 -5.45 16.12
CA PHE A 180 -24.16 -4.21 16.46
C PHE A 180 -23.87 -3.32 15.25
N ILE A 181 -23.50 -3.91 14.11
CA ILE A 181 -23.11 -3.19 12.88
C ILE A 181 -23.99 -3.65 11.73
N GLN A 182 -24.58 -2.72 10.99
CA GLN A 182 -25.47 -3.01 9.86
C GLN A 182 -24.99 -2.31 8.59
N ALA A 183 -25.46 -2.84 7.45
CA ALA A 183 -25.20 -2.24 6.16
C ALA A 183 -25.80 -0.83 6.09
N PRO A 184 -25.16 0.10 5.37
CA PRO A 184 -25.71 1.42 5.18
C PRO A 184 -27.00 1.33 4.35
N SER A 185 -27.95 2.18 4.69
CA SER A 185 -29.15 2.40 3.88
C SER A 185 -28.74 2.81 2.46
N SER A 186 -29.13 2.00 1.47
CA SER A 186 -28.89 2.31 0.06
C SER A 186 -30.10 3.01 -0.55
N PHE A 187 -29.91 4.24 -1.00
CA PHE A 187 -30.97 5.07 -1.56
C PHE A 187 -30.99 5.03 -3.10
N ALA A 188 -29.90 4.61 -3.73
CA ALA A 188 -29.78 4.50 -5.18
C ALA A 188 -30.26 5.76 -5.95
N GLY A 189 -30.02 6.95 -5.39
CA GLY A 189 -30.42 8.24 -5.96
C GLY A 189 -31.84 8.70 -5.61
N LYS A 190 -32.61 7.92 -4.85
CA LYS A 190 -33.96 8.29 -4.37
C LYS A 190 -33.87 9.34 -3.26
N MET A 191 -33.73 10.59 -3.66
CA MET A 191 -33.44 11.70 -2.76
C MET A 191 -34.52 11.95 -1.70
N THR A 192 -35.78 11.64 -2.00
CA THR A 192 -36.89 11.75 -1.04
C THR A 192 -36.75 10.76 0.11
N GLU A 193 -36.33 9.51 -0.16
CA GLU A 193 -36.12 8.48 0.86
C GLU A 193 -34.91 8.84 1.73
N PHE A 194 -33.80 9.25 1.10
CA PHE A 194 -32.61 9.75 1.79
C PHE A 194 -32.94 10.89 2.77
N ARG A 195 -33.64 11.92 2.31
CA ARG A 195 -33.99 13.08 3.14
C ARG A 195 -34.86 12.67 4.33
N LYS A 196 -35.91 11.88 4.09
CA LYS A 196 -36.81 11.40 5.16
C LYS A 196 -36.03 10.62 6.22
N ARG A 197 -35.12 9.74 5.82
CA ARG A 197 -34.31 8.95 6.75
C ARG A 197 -33.32 9.83 7.51
N ALA A 198 -32.65 10.75 6.83
CA ALA A 198 -31.71 11.69 7.45
C ALA A 198 -32.39 12.55 8.53
N THR A 199 -33.61 13.06 8.25
CA THR A 199 -34.39 13.82 9.23
C THR A 199 -34.83 12.95 10.41
N SER A 200 -35.32 11.73 10.17
CA SER A 200 -35.70 10.80 11.26
C SER A 200 -34.51 10.50 12.19
N ILE A 201 -33.31 10.31 11.65
CA ILE A 201 -32.10 10.10 12.47
C ILE A 201 -31.81 11.33 13.35
N LEU A 202 -31.97 12.55 12.83
CA LEU A 202 -31.76 13.77 13.61
C LEU A 202 -32.84 13.95 14.68
N ASP A 203 -34.10 13.65 14.37
CA ASP A 203 -35.23 13.73 15.31
C ASP A 203 -35.06 12.73 16.47
N GLU A 204 -34.47 11.58 16.19
CA GLU A 204 -34.07 10.56 17.18
C GLU A 204 -32.78 10.94 17.95
N ASN A 205 -32.24 12.14 17.74
CA ASN A 205 -30.98 12.64 18.33
C ASN A 205 -29.76 11.76 17.98
N GLY A 206 -29.82 11.10 16.83
CA GLY A 206 -28.74 10.30 16.26
C GLY A 206 -27.64 11.13 15.62
N SER A 207 -26.49 10.50 15.41
CA SER A 207 -25.32 11.08 14.74
C SER A 207 -25.22 10.52 13.33
N LEU A 208 -25.42 11.37 12.32
CA LEU A 208 -25.25 11.01 10.91
C LEU A 208 -24.02 11.71 10.32
N ILE A 209 -23.11 10.89 9.80
CA ILE A 209 -21.91 11.34 9.09
C ILE A 209 -22.06 10.92 7.62
N ILE A 210 -21.85 11.84 6.70
CA ILE A 210 -21.81 11.57 5.27
C ILE A 210 -20.41 11.85 4.74
N THR A 211 -19.84 10.85 4.07
CA THR A 211 -18.47 10.91 3.56
C THR A 211 -18.40 10.81 2.04
N SER A 212 -17.39 11.45 1.45
CA SER A 212 -17.04 11.25 0.04
C SER A 212 -15.56 11.53 -0.18
N PRO A 213 -14.90 10.81 -1.12
CA PRO A 213 -13.53 11.14 -1.52
C PRO A 213 -13.42 12.45 -2.31
N TYR A 214 -14.55 13.00 -2.79
CA TYR A 214 -14.60 14.16 -3.67
C TYR A 214 -15.24 15.37 -2.99
N THR A 215 -14.50 16.47 -2.91
CA THR A 215 -14.98 17.77 -2.42
C THR A 215 -16.23 18.25 -3.15
N ALA A 216 -16.31 18.05 -4.46
CA ALA A 216 -17.47 18.41 -5.27
C ALA A 216 -18.75 17.64 -4.87
N GLN A 217 -18.64 16.37 -4.48
CA GLN A 217 -19.78 15.59 -4.01
C GLN A 217 -20.23 16.05 -2.62
N ILE A 218 -19.29 16.36 -1.73
CA ILE A 218 -19.61 16.97 -0.42
C ILE A 218 -20.38 18.28 -0.60
N GLN A 219 -19.92 19.17 -1.49
CA GLN A 219 -20.61 20.43 -1.79
C GLN A 219 -22.00 20.22 -2.40
N ARG A 220 -22.15 19.20 -3.27
CA ARG A 220 -23.44 18.81 -3.84
C ARG A 220 -24.41 18.33 -2.75
N ILE A 221 -23.96 17.46 -1.85
CA ILE A 221 -24.76 16.96 -0.72
C ILE A 221 -25.13 18.11 0.22
N ALA A 222 -24.18 18.99 0.55
CA ALA A 222 -24.43 20.19 1.36
C ALA A 222 -25.53 21.08 0.74
N SER A 223 -25.47 21.29 -0.59
CA SER A 223 -26.48 22.06 -1.31
C SER A 223 -27.88 21.41 -1.25
N ILE A 224 -27.94 20.08 -1.33
CA ILE A 224 -29.18 19.31 -1.20
C ILE A 224 -29.77 19.44 0.21
N LEU A 225 -28.94 19.30 1.25
CA LEU A 225 -29.38 19.42 2.65
C LEU A 225 -29.83 20.86 2.96
N LYS A 226 -29.13 21.86 2.42
CA LYS A 226 -29.48 23.28 2.57
C LYS A 226 -30.83 23.63 1.96
N ALA A 227 -31.16 23.07 0.79
CA ALA A 227 -32.44 23.34 0.11
C ALA A 227 -33.66 22.91 0.93
N GLU A 228 -33.51 21.91 1.80
CA GLU A 228 -34.57 21.36 2.65
C GLU A 228 -34.45 21.81 4.11
N SER A 229 -33.57 22.78 4.40
CA SER A 229 -33.31 23.29 5.75
C SER A 229 -32.85 22.21 6.76
N ILE A 230 -32.19 21.14 6.29
CA ILE A 230 -31.64 20.10 7.16
C ILE A 230 -30.34 20.60 7.80
N PRO A 231 -30.22 20.62 9.14
CA PRO A 231 -29.00 21.07 9.82
C PRO A 231 -27.78 20.22 9.45
N HIS A 232 -26.73 20.86 8.93
CA HIS A 232 -25.50 20.18 8.55
C HIS A 232 -24.27 21.08 8.75
N GLU A 233 -23.11 20.45 8.84
CA GLU A 233 -21.82 21.10 8.98
C GLU A 233 -20.78 20.35 8.15
N THR A 234 -19.86 21.07 7.51
CA THR A 234 -18.74 20.48 6.77
C THR A 234 -17.47 20.67 7.59
N LEU A 235 -16.78 19.58 7.89
CA LEU A 235 -15.48 19.61 8.58
C LEU A 235 -14.43 18.88 7.76
N ASP A 236 -13.17 19.27 8.00
CA ASP A 236 -12.03 18.50 7.52
C ASP A 236 -11.70 17.38 8.52
N TRP A 237 -11.38 16.21 8.00
CA TRP A 237 -10.96 15.08 8.83
C TRP A 237 -9.59 15.35 9.47
N ASN A 238 -9.54 15.37 10.80
CA ASN A 238 -8.30 15.54 11.57
C ASN A 238 -7.94 14.28 12.39
N GLY A 239 -8.40 13.12 11.95
CA GLY A 239 -8.17 11.85 12.65
C GLY A 239 -9.12 11.66 13.84
N PRO A 240 -8.70 10.89 14.88
CA PRO A 240 -9.52 10.53 16.04
C PRO A 240 -10.03 11.71 16.88
N LYS A 241 -9.50 12.92 16.63
CA LYS A 241 -9.92 14.15 17.32
C LYS A 241 -11.18 14.77 16.72
N THR A 242 -11.64 14.29 15.56
CA THR A 242 -12.82 14.83 14.88
C THR A 242 -14.05 14.46 15.70
N LYS A 243 -14.72 15.44 16.30
CA LYS A 243 -15.96 15.21 17.06
C LYS A 243 -17.17 15.45 16.16
N ALA A 244 -18.09 14.50 16.12
CA ALA A 244 -19.37 14.68 15.45
C ALA A 244 -20.24 15.66 16.26
N PRO A 245 -20.73 16.76 15.66
CA PRO A 245 -21.66 17.67 16.32
C PRO A 245 -23.01 16.96 16.53
N LYS A 246 -23.65 17.20 17.69
CA LYS A 246 -25.00 16.68 17.97
C LYS A 246 -26.06 17.51 17.23
N GLY A 247 -27.11 16.84 16.75
CA GLY A 247 -28.26 17.50 16.12
C GLY A 247 -27.98 18.09 14.72
N LYS A 248 -26.87 17.72 14.09
CA LYS A 248 -26.54 18.11 12.71
C LYS A 248 -25.90 16.94 11.97
N ILE A 249 -26.07 16.92 10.65
CA ILE A 249 -25.37 16.00 9.76
C ILE A 249 -23.94 16.50 9.55
N LEU A 250 -22.95 15.64 9.76
CA LEU A 250 -21.56 15.95 9.51
C LEU A 250 -21.15 15.51 8.11
N LEU A 251 -20.67 16.45 7.30
CA LEU A 251 -20.09 16.18 5.98
C LEU A 251 -18.57 16.17 6.08
N LEU A 252 -17.95 15.09 5.63
CA LEU A 252 -16.50 14.86 5.76
C LEU A 252 -15.90 14.36 4.45
N GLN A 253 -14.76 14.91 4.05
CA GLN A 253 -13.97 14.32 2.98
C GLN A 253 -13.20 13.10 3.51
N SER A 254 -13.46 11.91 2.97
CA SER A 254 -12.81 10.66 3.37
C SER A 254 -12.67 9.70 2.19
N LEU A 255 -11.64 8.85 2.21
CA LEU A 255 -11.39 7.83 1.19
C LEU A 255 -12.22 6.55 1.39
N ARG A 256 -13.14 6.55 2.34
CA ARG A 256 -13.97 5.39 2.63
C ARG A 256 -14.92 5.07 1.47
N GLN A 257 -15.03 3.79 1.14
CA GLN A 257 -15.80 3.31 0.00
C GLN A 257 -17.23 2.91 0.36
N THR A 258 -17.45 2.51 1.62
CA THR A 258 -18.70 1.95 2.14
C THR A 258 -19.03 2.61 3.48
N GLY A 259 -20.32 2.91 3.70
CA GLY A 259 -20.84 3.34 5.00
C GLY A 259 -21.18 2.15 5.90
N PHE A 260 -21.58 2.40 7.14
CA PHE A 260 -22.22 1.42 8.04
C PHE A 260 -23.18 2.12 9.00
N GLU A 261 -24.02 1.35 9.67
CA GLU A 261 -24.92 1.83 10.71
C GLU A 261 -24.69 1.08 12.02
N LEU A 262 -24.78 1.79 13.14
CA LEU A 262 -24.81 1.25 14.51
C LEU A 262 -26.14 1.69 15.16
N PRO A 263 -27.26 1.01 14.85
CA PRO A 263 -28.58 1.46 15.33
C PRO A 263 -28.67 1.49 16.86
N SER A 264 -27.97 0.58 17.55
CA SER A 264 -27.90 0.53 19.02
C SER A 264 -27.24 1.76 19.66
N GLN A 265 -26.46 2.52 18.89
CA GLN A 265 -25.80 3.76 19.33
C GLN A 265 -26.38 5.00 18.62
N SER A 266 -27.45 4.84 17.83
CA SER A 266 -27.99 5.88 16.95
C SER A 266 -26.90 6.57 16.12
N PHE A 267 -25.94 5.80 15.61
CA PHE A 267 -24.77 6.30 14.90
C PHE A 267 -24.71 5.74 13.49
N TYR A 268 -24.54 6.62 12.50
CA TYR A 268 -24.70 6.29 11.09
C TYR A 268 -23.59 6.93 10.27
N ILE A 269 -22.94 6.14 9.42
CA ILE A 269 -21.99 6.63 8.42
C ILE A 269 -22.52 6.23 7.05
N TRP A 270 -22.80 7.21 6.21
CA TRP A 270 -23.16 6.99 4.81
C TRP A 270 -22.08 7.56 3.88
N THR A 271 -22.02 7.02 2.68
CA THR A 271 -21.15 7.50 1.60
C THR A 271 -21.96 8.14 0.48
N ASP A 272 -21.29 8.87 -0.41
CA ASP A 272 -21.90 9.32 -1.66
C ASP A 272 -22.41 8.15 -2.52
N ALA A 273 -21.76 7.00 -2.47
CA ALA A 273 -22.22 5.78 -3.14
C ALA A 273 -23.55 5.27 -2.58
N ASP A 274 -23.74 5.29 -1.25
CA ASP A 274 -24.99 4.88 -0.60
C ASP A 274 -26.16 5.80 -0.99
N ILE A 275 -25.88 7.10 -1.13
CA ILE A 275 -26.88 8.11 -1.51
C ILE A 275 -27.22 8.08 -2.99
N PHE A 276 -26.22 8.03 -3.88
CA PHE A 276 -26.40 8.17 -5.33
C PHE A 276 -26.42 6.84 -6.09
N GLY A 277 -26.09 5.72 -5.45
CA GLY A 277 -26.05 4.38 -6.07
C GLY A 277 -24.86 4.15 -7.02
N ARG A 278 -23.88 5.06 -7.06
CA ARG A 278 -22.70 4.95 -7.93
C ARG A 278 -21.44 5.26 -7.13
N SER A 279 -20.61 4.24 -6.92
CA SER A 279 -19.26 4.43 -6.39
C SER A 279 -18.36 4.96 -7.49
N TYR A 280 -17.85 6.19 -7.31
CA TYR A 280 -16.80 6.72 -8.15
C TYR A 280 -15.45 6.35 -7.53
N LYS A 281 -14.71 5.43 -8.17
CA LYS A 281 -13.33 5.15 -7.75
C LYS A 281 -12.47 6.37 -8.06
N LYS A 282 -11.91 6.99 -7.03
CA LYS A 282 -10.87 8.01 -7.21
C LYS A 282 -9.67 7.32 -7.82
N LYS A 283 -9.51 7.46 -9.14
CA LYS A 283 -8.28 7.05 -9.82
C LYS A 283 -7.17 7.88 -9.20
N VAL A 284 -6.23 7.21 -8.55
CA VAL A 284 -4.94 7.81 -8.21
C VAL A 284 -4.26 8.05 -9.55
N ASN A 285 -4.37 9.28 -10.06
CA ASN A 285 -3.66 9.66 -11.26
C ASN A 285 -2.18 9.72 -10.89
N PHE A 286 -1.43 8.67 -11.20
CA PHE A 286 0.01 8.79 -11.33
C PHE A 286 0.26 9.90 -12.35
N LYS A 287 1.05 10.91 -11.96
CA LYS A 287 1.48 11.96 -12.89
C LYS A 287 2.13 11.25 -14.07
N LYS A 288 1.45 11.21 -15.21
CA LYS A 288 2.10 10.87 -16.47
C LYS A 288 3.09 11.99 -16.73
N THR A 289 4.36 11.64 -16.86
CA THR A 289 5.39 12.51 -17.44
C THR A 289 4.98 12.81 -18.88
N GLY A 290 4.12 13.80 -19.06
CA GLY A 290 3.95 14.47 -20.34
C GLY A 290 5.29 15.09 -20.72
N SER A 291 5.53 15.30 -22.02
CA SER A 291 6.71 16.01 -22.52
C SER A 291 6.79 17.39 -21.87
N ALA A 292 7.65 17.51 -20.87
CA ALA A 292 7.95 18.75 -20.18
C ALA A 292 9.07 19.49 -20.94
N PRO A 293 9.16 20.82 -20.83
CA PRO A 293 10.35 21.55 -21.24
C PRO A 293 11.57 20.94 -20.53
N ILE A 294 12.70 20.84 -21.23
CA ILE A 294 13.96 20.38 -20.64
C ILE A 294 14.33 21.36 -19.52
N GLU A 295 14.19 20.95 -18.25
CA GLU A 295 14.50 21.80 -17.09
C GLU A 295 16.03 21.93 -16.88
N SER A 296 16.80 20.94 -17.33
CA SER A 296 18.26 20.89 -17.22
C SER A 296 18.90 20.31 -18.48
N TYR A 297 19.91 21.00 -19.03
CA TYR A 297 20.69 20.50 -20.17
C TYR A 297 21.58 19.30 -19.82
N LEU A 298 21.71 18.94 -18.54
CA LEU A 298 22.43 17.75 -18.08
C LEU A 298 21.68 16.44 -18.37
N ASP A 299 20.38 16.52 -18.65
CA ASP A 299 19.54 15.35 -18.92
C ASP A 299 19.52 14.98 -20.41
N LEU A 300 20.21 15.76 -21.26
CA LEU A 300 20.31 15.53 -22.71
C LEU A 300 21.42 14.52 -23.02
N HIS A 301 21.04 13.44 -23.69
CA HIS A 301 21.96 12.45 -24.24
C HIS A 301 22.15 12.69 -25.74
N GLU A 302 23.36 12.43 -26.24
CA GLU A 302 23.66 12.48 -27.66
C GLU A 302 22.66 11.61 -28.44
N GLY A 303 21.98 12.20 -29.41
CA GLY A 303 20.92 11.56 -30.18
C GLY A 303 19.50 11.93 -29.78
N ASP A 304 19.29 12.61 -28.65
CA ASP A 304 17.95 13.01 -28.19
C ASP A 304 17.27 13.99 -29.16
N VAL A 305 15.96 13.81 -29.36
CA VAL A 305 15.15 14.69 -30.21
C VAL A 305 14.70 15.90 -29.40
N VAL A 306 15.14 17.09 -29.82
CA VAL A 306 14.88 18.37 -29.16
C VAL A 306 14.04 19.24 -30.07
N VAL A 307 13.11 20.01 -29.52
CA VAL A 307 12.32 20.99 -30.27
C VAL A 307 12.80 22.39 -29.93
N HIS A 308 13.41 23.06 -30.90
CA HIS A 308 13.81 24.46 -30.79
C HIS A 308 12.67 25.37 -31.28
N ILE A 309 12.26 26.35 -30.46
CA ILE A 309 11.10 27.22 -30.73
C ILE A 309 11.17 27.89 -32.11
N ASN A 310 12.37 28.30 -32.53
CA ASN A 310 12.58 29.01 -33.81
C ASN A 310 12.97 28.09 -34.99
N HIS A 311 13.45 26.86 -34.72
CA HIS A 311 14.07 26.01 -35.74
C HIS A 311 13.38 24.65 -35.93
N GLY A 312 12.41 24.31 -35.07
CA GLY A 312 11.68 23.05 -35.14
C GLY A 312 12.41 21.90 -34.48
N VAL A 313 12.16 20.69 -34.97
CA VAL A 313 12.72 19.45 -34.42
C VAL A 313 14.17 19.30 -34.89
N GLY A 314 15.10 19.12 -33.95
CA GLY A 314 16.50 18.81 -34.20
C GLY A 314 17.00 17.70 -33.28
N ARG A 315 18.21 17.21 -33.51
CA ARG A 315 18.85 16.17 -32.69
C ARG A 315 19.99 16.76 -31.87
N PHE A 316 20.01 16.54 -30.56
CA PHE A 316 21.12 16.95 -29.71
C PHE A 316 22.38 16.13 -30.05
N VAL A 317 23.47 16.83 -30.35
CA VAL A 317 24.75 16.21 -30.66
C VAL A 317 25.67 16.29 -29.43
N LYS A 318 25.99 17.51 -29.00
CA LYS A 318 26.91 17.73 -27.87
C LYS A 318 26.78 19.14 -27.29
N LEU A 319 27.35 19.32 -26.11
CA LEU A 319 27.70 20.63 -25.55
C LEU A 319 29.12 21.01 -26.00
N GLU A 320 29.25 22.16 -26.64
CA GLU A 320 30.53 22.65 -27.17
C GLU A 320 30.89 24.01 -26.57
N ARG A 321 32.08 24.09 -25.99
CA ARG A 321 32.61 25.31 -25.40
C ARG A 321 33.35 26.12 -26.46
N MET A 322 32.84 27.30 -26.77
CA MET A 322 33.40 28.17 -27.81
C MET A 322 33.82 29.53 -27.23
N LYS A 323 34.91 30.10 -27.77
CA LYS A 323 35.34 31.47 -27.48
C LYS A 323 34.65 32.43 -28.43
N ALA A 324 33.67 33.18 -27.92
CA ALA A 324 32.99 34.22 -28.68
C ALA A 324 33.16 35.57 -27.97
N ALA A 325 33.56 36.60 -28.71
CA ALA A 325 33.75 37.96 -28.18
C ALA A 325 34.64 38.05 -26.92
N GLY A 326 35.73 37.28 -26.88
CA GLY A 326 36.71 37.30 -25.78
C GLY A 326 36.25 36.62 -24.48
N ARG A 327 35.10 35.94 -24.48
CA ARG A 327 34.61 35.14 -23.34
C ARG A 327 34.31 33.71 -23.78
N GLU A 328 34.62 32.75 -22.91
CA GLU A 328 34.25 31.35 -23.11
C GLU A 328 32.78 31.14 -22.74
N ARG A 329 32.00 30.54 -23.64
CA ARG A 329 30.59 30.19 -23.43
C ARG A 329 30.32 28.78 -23.94
N ASP A 330 29.38 28.10 -23.31
CA ASP A 330 28.92 26.77 -23.72
C ASP A 330 27.70 26.89 -24.64
N PHE A 331 27.68 26.09 -25.70
CA PHE A 331 26.63 26.07 -26.71
C PHE A 331 26.10 24.64 -26.88
N LEU A 332 24.78 24.49 -27.07
CA LEU A 332 24.18 23.24 -27.49
C LEU A 332 24.24 23.14 -29.01
N VAL A 333 24.83 22.05 -29.51
CA VAL A 333 24.89 21.74 -30.93
C VAL A 333 23.74 20.81 -31.28
N LEU A 334 22.90 21.23 -32.24
CA LEU A 334 21.78 20.47 -32.77
C LEU A 334 21.98 20.22 -34.27
N GLU A 335 21.58 19.05 -34.77
CA GLU A 335 21.52 18.69 -36.20
C GLU A 335 20.08 18.60 -36.72
#